data_AF-U5VTY8-F1
#
_entry.id   AF-U5VTY8-F1
#
_cell.length_a   1.000
_cell.length_b   1.000
_cell.length_c   1.000
_cell.angle_alpha   90.00
_cell.angle_beta   90.00
_cell.angle_gamma   90.00
#
_symmetry.space_group_name_H-M   'P 1'
#
loop_
_entity.id
_entity.type
_entity.pdbx_description
1 polymer ?
#
loop_
_entity_poly.entity_id
_entity_poly.type
_entity_poly.pdbx_seq_one_letter_code
_entity_poly.pdbx_strand_id
1 'polypeptide(L)'
;MHVVPGLEVLYFGTPVVLISTRKEDGTANLAPMSSAWWLDQSCMLGLGNSGQTTANLLRERECVLNLPSSVMVDAVDRIALTTGKQSVPDHKARQGYRHEPDKFTLGRLTQQPSELVRPPRVEQCPIQLECRLVTATAIGPQATAFHVEVLRAHVEEDLIIPGTHHVDPNRWDPLIMKFCDFFGGGINIHPSRLAEGWNMPHRNDRRSMV
;
A
#
# COMPACT_ATOMS: atom_id res chain seq x y z
N MET A 1 -10.86 33.23 5.17
CA MET A 1 -12.31 32.93 5.20
C MET A 1 -12.48 31.46 4.88
N HIS A 2 -13.31 30.71 5.62
CA HIS A 2 -13.55 29.27 5.40
C HIS A 2 -14.96 29.05 4.82
N VAL A 3 -15.15 27.98 4.04
CA VAL A 3 -16.46 27.57 3.47
C VAL A 3 -16.79 26.12 3.84
N VAL A 4 -18.07 25.72 3.72
CA VAL A 4 -18.57 24.37 4.06
C VAL A 4 -19.10 23.67 2.80
N PRO A 5 -18.23 23.05 1.99
CA PRO A 5 -18.60 22.55 0.66
C PRO A 5 -19.23 21.15 0.65
N GLY A 6 -19.14 20.40 1.76
CA GLY A 6 -19.57 18.98 1.80
C GLY A 6 -18.70 18.09 0.92
N LEU A 7 -17.45 17.85 1.34
CA LEU A 7 -16.47 17.07 0.55
C LEU A 7 -16.98 15.67 0.21
N GLU A 8 -16.85 15.28 -1.06
CA GLU A 8 -17.27 13.94 -1.55
C GLU A 8 -16.23 12.85 -1.26
N VAL A 9 -14.96 13.21 -1.20
CA VAL A 9 -13.83 12.30 -0.97
C VAL A 9 -12.91 12.90 0.09
N LEU A 10 -12.49 12.07 1.05
CA LEU A 10 -11.62 12.48 2.16
C LEU A 10 -10.19 11.93 2.01
N TYR A 11 -9.67 11.94 0.78
CA TYR A 11 -8.33 11.47 0.45
C TYR A 11 -7.34 12.63 0.53
N PHE A 12 -6.94 12.96 1.75
CA PHE A 12 -6.05 14.11 2.00
C PHE A 12 -4.58 13.89 1.62
N GLY A 13 -4.22 12.69 1.15
CA GLY A 13 -2.85 12.31 0.84
C GLY A 13 -2.41 11.14 1.71
N THR A 14 -2.37 9.95 1.14
CA THR A 14 -1.93 8.73 1.80
C THR A 14 -1.09 7.89 0.84
N PRO A 15 -0.14 7.09 1.34
CA PRO A 15 0.61 6.18 0.49
C PRO A 15 -0.33 5.17 -0.15
N VAL A 16 -0.12 4.92 -1.44
CA VAL A 16 -0.71 3.77 -2.12
C VAL A 16 -0.03 2.51 -1.60
N VAL A 17 -0.83 1.48 -1.34
CA VAL A 17 -0.37 0.15 -0.96
C VAL A 17 -0.97 -0.86 -1.92
N LEU A 18 -0.13 -1.73 -2.49
CA LEU A 18 -0.56 -2.92 -3.22
C LEU A 18 -0.64 -4.09 -2.24
N ILE A 19 -1.87 -4.49 -1.88
CA ILE A 19 -2.09 -5.63 -0.99
C ILE A 19 -2.18 -6.90 -1.82
N SER A 20 -1.24 -7.82 -1.60
CA SER A 20 -1.36 -9.18 -2.11
C SER A 20 -2.00 -10.11 -1.07
N THR A 21 -2.85 -11.00 -1.55
CA THR A 21 -3.55 -12.02 -0.74
C THR A 21 -3.72 -13.30 -1.57
N ARG A 22 -4.17 -14.39 -0.95
CA ARG A 22 -4.38 -15.68 -1.63
C ARG A 22 -5.87 -15.98 -1.81
N LYS A 23 -6.28 -16.33 -3.04
CA LYS A 23 -7.64 -16.78 -3.38
C LYS A 23 -7.89 -18.20 -2.87
N GLU A 24 -9.13 -18.65 -2.94
CA GLU A 24 -9.59 -19.97 -2.50
C GLU A 24 -8.88 -21.11 -3.26
N ASP A 25 -8.65 -20.91 -4.56
CA ASP A 25 -7.91 -21.83 -5.44
C ASP A 25 -6.38 -21.81 -5.20
N GLY A 26 -5.92 -20.95 -4.30
CA GLY A 26 -4.53 -20.80 -3.94
C GLY A 26 -3.70 -19.87 -4.82
N THR A 27 -4.28 -19.29 -5.86
CA THR A 27 -3.63 -18.30 -6.71
C THR A 27 -3.61 -16.92 -6.03
N ALA A 28 -2.73 -16.03 -6.50
CA ALA A 28 -2.60 -14.69 -5.93
C ALA A 28 -3.76 -13.77 -6.33
N ASN A 29 -4.07 -12.81 -5.46
CA ASN A 29 -4.91 -11.64 -5.73
C ASN A 29 -4.11 -10.39 -5.34
N LEU A 30 -4.29 -9.30 -6.08
CA LEU A 30 -3.63 -8.02 -5.86
C LEU A 30 -4.67 -6.88 -5.85
N ALA A 31 -4.54 -5.89 -4.98
CA ALA A 31 -5.40 -4.72 -5.02
C ALA A 31 -4.67 -3.46 -4.55
N PRO A 32 -4.84 -2.32 -5.26
CA PRO A 32 -4.41 -1.04 -4.74
C PRO A 32 -5.37 -0.55 -3.65
N MET A 33 -4.82 0.14 -2.66
CA MET A 33 -5.59 0.82 -1.63
C MET A 33 -4.81 2.04 -1.10
N SER A 34 -5.52 2.97 -0.45
CA SER A 34 -4.96 4.21 0.08
C SER A 34 -5.46 4.52 1.50
N SER A 35 -6.00 3.53 2.21
CA SER A 35 -6.58 3.69 3.55
C SER A 35 -5.75 2.93 4.60
N ALA A 36 -4.45 3.20 4.62
CA ALA A 36 -3.48 2.55 5.51
C ALA A 36 -2.77 3.55 6.43
N TRP A 37 -2.48 3.12 7.65
CA TRP A 37 -1.60 3.83 8.58
C TRP A 37 -0.89 2.83 9.51
N TRP A 38 0.24 3.24 10.09
CA TRP A 38 1.10 2.39 10.90
C TRP A 38 1.34 2.99 12.29
N LEU A 39 1.48 2.10 13.27
CA LEU A 39 2.01 2.38 14.61
C LEU A 39 2.86 1.18 15.03
N ASP A 40 4.15 1.40 15.27
CA ASP A 40 5.12 0.32 15.51
C ASP A 40 5.03 -0.76 14.41
N GLN A 41 5.02 -2.05 14.74
CA GLN A 41 4.85 -3.14 13.79
C GLN A 41 3.38 -3.42 13.43
N SER A 42 2.45 -2.52 13.76
CA SER A 42 1.03 -2.66 13.42
C SER A 42 0.65 -1.77 12.24
N CYS A 43 -0.14 -2.32 11.33
CA CYS A 43 -0.77 -1.58 10.25
C CYS A 43 -2.30 -1.73 10.34
N MET A 44 -3.00 -0.62 10.16
CA MET A 44 -4.46 -0.60 10.07
C MET A 44 -4.88 -0.35 8.63
N LEU A 45 -5.79 -1.20 8.12
CA LEU A 45 -6.28 -1.16 6.74
C LEU A 45 -7.80 -1.00 6.75
N GLY A 46 -8.30 0.09 6.17
CA GLY A 46 -9.73 0.27 5.92
C GLY A 46 -10.13 -0.25 4.54
N LEU A 47 -10.89 -1.35 4.48
CA LEU A 47 -11.30 -1.97 3.21
C LEU A 47 -12.82 -2.14 3.12
N GLY A 48 -13.36 -1.94 1.91
CA GLY A 48 -14.76 -2.27 1.62
C GLY A 48 -15.00 -3.79 1.59
N ASN A 49 -16.14 -4.22 2.13
CA ASN A 49 -16.46 -5.64 2.31
C ASN A 49 -16.73 -6.40 1.00
N SER A 50 -16.98 -5.67 -0.09
CA SER A 50 -17.30 -6.25 -1.40
C SER A 50 -16.09 -6.76 -2.18
N GLY A 51 -14.85 -6.41 -1.81
CA GLY A 51 -13.63 -6.81 -2.54
C GLY A 51 -13.13 -8.24 -2.26
N GLN A 52 -12.35 -8.79 -3.19
CA GLN A 52 -11.68 -10.10 -3.02
C GLN A 52 -10.66 -10.07 -1.86
N THR A 53 -9.91 -8.97 -1.71
CA THR A 53 -8.90 -8.81 -0.65
C THR A 53 -9.50 -8.97 0.75
N THR A 54 -10.67 -8.37 1.00
CA THR A 54 -11.41 -8.52 2.27
C THR A 54 -11.79 -9.97 2.53
N ALA A 55 -12.37 -10.65 1.53
CA ALA A 55 -12.74 -12.06 1.65
C ALA A 55 -11.51 -12.95 1.94
N ASN A 56 -10.40 -12.69 1.24
CA ASN A 56 -9.15 -13.41 1.45
C ASN A 56 -8.55 -13.17 2.83
N LEU A 57 -8.52 -11.92 3.32
CA LEU A 57 -7.97 -11.60 4.66
C LEU A 57 -8.75 -12.29 5.78
N LEU A 58 -10.09 -12.29 5.70
CA LEU A 58 -10.94 -12.95 6.69
C LEU A 58 -10.71 -14.47 6.72
N ARG A 59 -10.44 -15.09 5.56
CA ARG A 59 -10.20 -16.53 5.44
C ARG A 59 -8.77 -16.92 5.77
N GLU A 60 -7.79 -16.33 5.07
CA GLU A 60 -6.39 -16.76 5.08
C GLU A 60 -5.56 -16.11 6.17
N ARG A 61 -6.02 -14.97 6.70
CA ARG A 61 -5.36 -14.22 7.78
C ARG A 61 -3.91 -13.79 7.48
N GLU A 62 -3.54 -13.73 6.21
CA GLU A 62 -2.21 -13.37 5.74
C GLU A 62 -2.30 -12.40 4.56
N CYS A 63 -1.37 -11.47 4.47
CA CYS A 63 -1.20 -10.57 3.32
C CYS A 63 0.24 -10.08 3.19
N VAL A 64 0.58 -9.52 2.04
CA VAL A 64 1.77 -8.66 1.89
C VAL A 64 1.32 -7.26 1.55
N LEU A 65 1.85 -6.26 2.26
CA LEU A 65 1.71 -4.86 1.92
C LEU A 65 2.93 -4.43 1.09
N ASN A 66 2.75 -4.25 -0.21
CA ASN A 66 3.81 -3.83 -1.11
C ASN A 66 3.65 -2.33 -1.35
N LEU A 67 4.66 -1.54 -1.02
CA LEU A 67 4.64 -0.09 -1.18
C LEU A 67 5.31 0.27 -2.52
N PRO A 68 4.54 0.67 -3.54
CA PRO A 68 5.10 1.14 -4.80
C PRO A 68 5.78 2.50 -4.66
N SER A 69 6.87 2.69 -5.39
CA SER A 69 7.41 4.03 -5.66
C SER A 69 6.55 4.76 -6.69
N SER A 70 6.71 6.08 -6.79
CA SER A 70 5.92 6.92 -7.70
C SER A 70 6.03 6.51 -9.17
N VAL A 71 7.19 6.00 -9.60
CA VAL A 71 7.44 5.55 -10.98
C VAL A 71 6.60 4.33 -11.38
N MET A 72 5.99 3.64 -10.41
CA MET A 72 5.11 2.50 -10.63
C MET A 72 3.64 2.90 -10.88
N VAL A 73 3.32 4.19 -10.99
CA VAL A 73 1.95 4.71 -11.15
C VAL A 73 1.16 3.98 -12.24
N ASP A 74 1.77 3.72 -13.40
CA ASP A 74 1.13 3.02 -14.50
C ASP A 74 0.72 1.59 -14.16
N ALA A 75 1.52 0.88 -13.36
CA ALA A 75 1.22 -0.49 -12.94
C ALA A 75 0.05 -0.52 -11.94
N VAL A 76 0.01 0.47 -11.04
CA VAL A 76 -1.07 0.66 -10.07
C VAL A 76 -2.38 1.03 -10.78
N ASP A 77 -2.34 1.97 -11.72
CA ASP A 77 -3.53 2.44 -12.44
C ASP A 77 -4.10 1.36 -13.38
N ARG A 78 -3.23 0.57 -14.03
CA ARG A 78 -3.67 -0.57 -14.87
C ARG A 78 -4.60 -1.55 -14.15
N ILE A 79 -4.40 -1.75 -12.85
CA ILE A 79 -5.23 -2.66 -12.03
C ILE A 79 -6.35 -1.93 -11.27
N ALA A 80 -6.46 -0.61 -11.37
CA ALA A 80 -7.57 0.14 -10.80
C ALA A 80 -8.90 -0.24 -11.48
N LEU A 81 -10.01 -0.04 -10.77
CA LEU A 81 -11.35 -0.44 -11.23
C LEU A 81 -11.41 -1.92 -11.67
N THR A 82 -10.70 -2.80 -10.96
CA THR A 82 -10.80 -4.25 -11.16
C THR A 82 -11.06 -4.98 -9.85
N THR A 83 -11.66 -6.16 -9.93
CA THR A 83 -11.88 -7.04 -8.77
C THR A 83 -11.58 -8.49 -9.13
N GLY A 84 -10.95 -9.23 -8.20
CA GLY A 84 -10.76 -10.68 -8.33
C GLY A 84 -12.04 -11.49 -8.09
N LYS A 85 -13.14 -10.84 -7.67
CA LYS A 85 -14.45 -11.50 -7.55
C LYS A 85 -15.10 -11.62 -8.92
N GLN A 86 -15.55 -12.83 -9.25
CA GLN A 86 -16.26 -13.11 -10.50
C GLN A 86 -17.56 -12.31 -10.64
N SER A 87 -18.32 -12.17 -9.55
CA SER A 87 -19.51 -11.31 -9.54
C SER A 87 -19.14 -9.87 -9.17
N VAL A 88 -19.36 -8.95 -10.11
CA VAL A 88 -19.16 -7.51 -9.91
C VAL A 88 -20.52 -6.87 -9.60
N PRO A 89 -20.72 -6.30 -8.40
CA PRO A 89 -21.98 -5.64 -8.08
C PRO A 89 -22.31 -4.48 -9.03
N ASP A 90 -23.59 -4.29 -9.38
CA ASP A 90 -24.02 -3.28 -10.36
C ASP A 90 -23.51 -1.87 -10.09
N HIS A 91 -23.47 -1.45 -8.83
CA HIS A 91 -22.97 -0.12 -8.46
C HIS A 91 -21.48 0.05 -8.82
N LYS A 92 -20.68 -1.01 -8.67
CA LYS A 92 -19.27 -1.00 -9.08
C LYS A 92 -19.13 -1.08 -10.59
N ALA A 93 -19.95 -1.89 -11.26
CA ALA A 93 -19.96 -1.98 -12.71
C ALA A 93 -20.27 -0.60 -13.35
N ARG A 94 -21.24 0.15 -12.79
CA ARG A 94 -21.52 1.54 -13.20
C ARG A 94 -20.35 2.51 -12.96
N GLN A 95 -19.51 2.25 -11.97
CA GLN A 95 -18.26 2.99 -11.73
C GLN A 95 -17.10 2.54 -12.63
N GLY A 96 -17.31 1.55 -13.50
CA GLY A 96 -16.28 1.03 -14.42
C GLY A 96 -15.52 -0.19 -13.91
N TYR A 97 -15.91 -0.76 -12.76
CA TYR A 97 -15.25 -1.98 -12.28
C TYR A 97 -15.54 -3.18 -13.19
N ARG A 98 -14.50 -3.97 -13.47
CA ARG A 98 -14.61 -5.27 -14.13
C ARG A 98 -13.96 -6.40 -13.34
N HIS A 99 -14.34 -7.63 -13.64
CA HIS A 99 -13.66 -8.82 -13.13
C HIS A 99 -12.28 -8.95 -13.79
N GLU A 100 -11.25 -9.17 -12.97
CA GLU A 100 -9.89 -9.50 -13.39
C GLU A 100 -9.27 -10.45 -12.36
N PRO A 101 -9.14 -11.76 -12.67
CA PRO A 101 -8.58 -12.73 -11.75
C PRO A 101 -7.05 -12.69 -11.67
N ASP A 102 -6.35 -12.16 -12.70
CA ASP A 102 -4.89 -12.10 -12.78
C ASP A 102 -4.38 -10.65 -12.91
N LYS A 103 -4.41 -9.97 -11.78
CA LYS A 103 -3.97 -8.57 -11.68
C LYS A 103 -2.46 -8.39 -11.67
N PHE A 104 -1.68 -9.43 -11.39
CA PHE A 104 -0.23 -9.35 -11.52
C PHE A 104 0.14 -9.18 -13.00
N THR A 105 -0.41 -10.02 -13.87
CA THR A 105 -0.21 -9.89 -15.32
C THR A 105 -0.76 -8.57 -15.86
N LEU A 106 -1.98 -8.16 -15.46
CA LEU A 106 -2.55 -6.88 -15.89
C LEU A 106 -1.68 -5.68 -15.48
N GLY A 107 -1.15 -5.69 -14.25
CA GLY A 107 -0.25 -4.66 -13.73
C GLY A 107 1.16 -4.70 -14.33
N ARG A 108 1.53 -5.79 -15.03
CA ARG A 108 2.90 -6.11 -15.46
C ARG A 108 3.86 -6.22 -14.27
N LEU A 109 3.39 -6.88 -13.22
CA LEU A 109 4.08 -7.09 -11.97
C LEU A 109 4.46 -8.57 -11.81
N THR A 110 5.61 -8.83 -11.20
CA THR A 110 6.10 -10.19 -10.97
C THR A 110 5.77 -10.62 -9.55
N GLN A 111 5.30 -11.86 -9.41
CA GLN A 111 5.14 -12.50 -8.11
C GLN A 111 6.52 -12.94 -7.60
N GLN A 112 6.89 -12.48 -6.40
CA GLN A 112 8.06 -12.94 -5.68
C GLN A 112 7.62 -13.74 -4.45
N PRO A 113 8.17 -14.94 -4.18
CA PRO A 113 7.83 -15.68 -2.97
C PRO A 113 8.12 -14.88 -1.69
N SER A 114 7.18 -14.98 -0.74
CA SER A 114 7.33 -14.52 0.65
C SER A 114 8.05 -15.57 1.49
N GLU A 115 8.62 -15.16 2.62
CA GLU A 115 9.41 -16.04 3.48
C GLU A 115 8.63 -16.57 4.70
N LEU A 116 7.64 -15.81 5.18
CA LEU A 116 6.88 -16.08 6.40
C LEU A 116 5.37 -16.21 6.16
N VAL A 117 4.85 -15.72 5.03
CA VAL A 117 3.42 -15.80 4.68
C VAL A 117 3.21 -16.41 3.29
N ARG A 118 1.97 -16.85 2.98
CA ARG A 118 1.66 -17.51 1.70
C ARG A 118 1.43 -16.58 0.51
N PRO A 119 0.82 -15.38 0.65
CA PRO A 119 0.68 -14.46 -0.48
C PRO A 119 2.04 -13.98 -0.98
N PRO A 120 2.24 -13.80 -2.29
CA PRO A 120 3.52 -13.37 -2.86
C PRO A 120 3.76 -11.87 -2.67
N ARG A 121 5.01 -11.46 -2.63
CA ARG A 121 5.43 -10.05 -2.75
C ARG A 121 5.39 -9.60 -4.21
N VAL A 122 5.40 -8.30 -4.43
CA VAL A 122 5.55 -7.68 -5.76
C VAL A 122 7.02 -7.34 -5.94
N GLU A 123 7.71 -8.05 -6.83
CA GLU A 123 9.16 -7.94 -7.03
C GLU A 123 9.62 -6.48 -7.25
N GLN A 124 8.83 -5.72 -8.01
CA GLN A 124 9.12 -4.33 -8.37
C GLN A 124 8.89 -3.33 -7.23
N CYS A 125 8.17 -3.70 -6.16
CA CYS A 125 7.95 -2.78 -5.04
C CYS A 125 9.18 -2.74 -4.14
N PRO A 126 9.76 -1.55 -3.90
CA PRO A 126 11.01 -1.43 -3.17
C PRO A 126 10.88 -1.61 -1.66
N ILE A 127 9.66 -1.57 -1.11
CA ILE A 127 9.37 -1.95 0.26
C ILE A 127 8.21 -2.94 0.27
N GLN A 128 8.39 -4.07 0.94
CA GLN A 128 7.42 -5.15 1.01
C GLN A 128 7.30 -5.63 2.46
N LEU A 129 6.08 -5.67 3.00
CA LEU A 129 5.83 -6.03 4.39
C LEU A 129 5.00 -7.30 4.44
N GLU A 130 5.57 -8.39 4.94
CA GLU A 130 4.85 -9.64 5.19
C GLU A 130 4.05 -9.52 6.48
N CYS A 131 2.74 -9.78 6.42
CA CYS A 131 1.83 -9.48 7.52
C CYS A 131 0.85 -10.60 7.84
N ARG A 132 0.49 -10.72 9.12
CA ARG A 132 -0.63 -11.55 9.59
C ARG A 132 -1.77 -10.70 10.12
N LEU A 133 -3.00 -11.16 9.93
CA LEU A 133 -4.19 -10.54 10.49
C LEU A 133 -4.30 -10.81 11.99
N VAL A 134 -4.35 -9.75 12.78
CA VAL A 134 -4.58 -9.79 14.22
C VAL A 134 -6.08 -9.69 14.50
N THR A 135 -6.71 -8.57 14.14
CA THR A 135 -8.16 -8.34 14.34
C THR A 135 -8.83 -7.74 13.12
N ALA A 136 -10.13 -8.02 12.96
CA ALA A 136 -10.99 -7.43 11.95
C ALA A 136 -12.24 -6.88 12.64
N THR A 137 -12.46 -5.57 12.49
CA THR A 137 -13.53 -4.84 13.18
C THR A 137 -14.40 -4.15 12.15
N ALA A 138 -15.71 -4.41 12.16
CA ALA A 138 -16.63 -3.78 11.22
C ALA A 138 -16.67 -2.25 11.42
N ILE A 139 -16.59 -1.51 10.32
CA ILE A 139 -16.86 -0.06 10.27
C ILE A 139 -18.16 0.12 9.49
N GLY A 140 -19.27 0.11 10.22
CA GLY A 140 -20.59 0.08 9.62
C GLY A 140 -20.83 -1.18 8.77
N PRO A 141 -21.83 -1.17 7.88
CA PRO A 141 -22.26 -2.38 7.17
C PRO A 141 -21.35 -2.75 5.97
N GLN A 142 -20.61 -1.80 5.41
CA GLN A 142 -19.95 -1.96 4.11
C GLN A 142 -18.42 -1.96 4.17
N ALA A 143 -17.82 -1.76 5.34
CA ALA A 143 -16.37 -1.71 5.49
C ALA A 143 -15.90 -2.43 6.75
N THR A 144 -14.62 -2.79 6.76
CA THR A 144 -13.94 -3.43 7.90
C THR A 144 -12.56 -2.78 8.07
N ALA A 145 -12.21 -2.47 9.32
CA ALA A 145 -10.86 -2.17 9.74
C ALA A 145 -10.12 -3.47 10.04
N PHE A 146 -9.02 -3.71 9.34
CA PHE A 146 -8.13 -4.83 9.60
C PHE A 146 -6.88 -4.33 10.30
N HIS A 147 -6.60 -4.87 11.48
CA HIS A 147 -5.30 -4.74 12.13
C HIS A 147 -4.43 -5.89 11.68
N VAL A 148 -3.35 -5.59 10.97
CA VAL A 148 -2.32 -6.56 10.61
C VAL A 148 -1.02 -6.25 11.34
N GLU A 149 -0.30 -7.29 11.74
CA GLU A 149 1.03 -7.20 12.32
C GLU A 149 2.06 -7.48 11.23
N VAL A 150 3.07 -6.62 11.12
CA VAL A 150 4.24 -6.78 10.26
C VAL A 150 5.18 -7.79 10.89
N LEU A 151 5.41 -8.90 10.18
CA LEU A 151 6.30 -9.98 10.60
C LEU A 151 7.72 -9.77 10.05
N ARG A 152 7.82 -9.20 8.85
CA ARG A 152 9.09 -8.94 8.16
C ARG A 152 8.94 -7.79 7.17
N ALA A 153 9.92 -6.91 7.15
CA ALA A 153 10.08 -5.90 6.13
C ALA A 153 11.24 -6.28 5.20
N HIS A 154 10.99 -6.21 3.90
CA HIS A 154 12.00 -6.26 2.85
C HIS A 154 12.11 -4.87 2.26
N VAL A 155 13.32 -4.34 2.15
CA VAL A 155 13.60 -3.00 1.63
C VAL A 155 14.75 -3.10 0.65
N GLU A 156 14.62 -2.46 -0.51
CA GLU A 156 15.73 -2.32 -1.46
C GLU A 156 16.95 -1.71 -0.76
N GLU A 157 18.11 -2.35 -0.95
CA GLU A 157 19.34 -1.98 -0.25
C GLU A 157 19.72 -0.51 -0.46
N ASP A 158 19.44 0.02 -1.65
CA ASP A 158 19.78 1.39 -1.99
C ASP A 158 18.89 2.42 -1.27
N LEU A 159 17.71 2.02 -0.76
CA LEU A 159 16.88 2.85 0.10
C LEU A 159 17.35 2.84 1.55
N ILE A 160 18.23 1.92 1.96
CA ILE A 160 18.74 1.88 3.32
C ILE A 160 19.94 2.82 3.47
N ILE A 161 19.93 3.63 4.52
CA ILE A 161 21.07 4.47 4.88
C ILE A 161 22.22 3.56 5.31
N PRO A 162 23.40 3.62 4.65
CA PRO A 162 24.49 2.67 4.87
C PRO A 162 24.90 2.54 6.34
N GLY A 163 25.02 1.29 6.81
CA GLY A 163 25.39 0.97 8.19
C GLY A 163 24.27 1.13 9.22
N THR A 164 23.02 1.29 8.78
CA THR A 164 21.86 1.49 9.66
C THR A 164 20.66 0.63 9.24
N HIS A 165 19.55 0.76 9.97
CA HIS A 165 18.26 0.15 9.61
C HIS A 165 17.22 1.18 9.12
N HIS A 166 17.65 2.40 8.81
CA HIS A 166 16.75 3.49 8.43
C HIS A 166 16.58 3.55 6.92
N VAL A 167 15.34 3.70 6.48
CA VAL A 167 15.01 4.09 5.10
C VAL A 167 15.39 5.56 4.90
N ASP A 168 16.09 5.86 3.82
CA ASP A 168 16.45 7.21 3.42
C ASP A 168 15.20 7.96 2.93
N PRO A 169 14.71 8.98 3.66
CA PRO A 169 13.48 9.69 3.32
C PRO A 169 13.61 10.53 2.05
N ASN A 170 14.83 10.82 1.58
CA ASN A 170 15.05 11.57 0.34
C ASN A 170 15.18 10.65 -0.89
N ARG A 171 15.51 9.37 -0.70
CA ARG A 171 15.52 8.37 -1.79
C ARG A 171 14.19 7.65 -1.92
N TRP A 172 13.48 7.45 -0.81
CA TRP A 172 12.15 6.86 -0.83
C TRP A 172 11.12 7.86 -1.38
N ASP A 173 10.65 7.61 -2.61
CA ASP A 173 9.59 8.40 -3.25
C ASP A 173 8.29 7.58 -3.35
N PRO A 174 7.42 7.62 -2.32
CA PRO A 174 6.17 6.86 -2.32
C PRO A 174 5.19 7.39 -3.36
N LEU A 175 4.43 6.48 -3.99
CA LEU A 175 3.23 6.89 -4.71
C LEU A 175 2.15 7.32 -3.71
N ILE A 176 1.68 8.56 -3.80
CA ILE A 176 0.64 9.12 -2.92
C ILE A 176 -0.68 9.26 -3.68
N MET A 177 -1.78 8.84 -3.06
CA MET A 177 -3.14 9.10 -3.53
C MET A 177 -3.71 10.32 -2.79
N LYS A 178 -4.10 11.37 -3.51
CA LYS A 178 -4.72 12.57 -2.96
C LYS A 178 -5.87 12.99 -3.86
N PHE A 179 -7.09 12.97 -3.32
CA PHE A 179 -8.35 13.26 -4.04
C PHE A 179 -8.50 12.53 -5.39
N CYS A 180 -8.21 11.22 -5.39
CA CYS A 180 -8.27 10.35 -6.57
C CYS A 180 -7.22 10.62 -7.66
N ASP A 181 -6.26 11.50 -7.40
CA ASP A 181 -5.08 11.72 -8.24
C ASP A 181 -3.82 11.14 -7.59
N PHE A 182 -2.86 10.75 -8.42
CA PHE A 182 -1.55 10.23 -8.02
C PHE A 182 -0.50 11.36 -7.92
N PHE A 183 0.33 11.29 -6.88
CA PHE A 183 1.42 12.23 -6.63
C PHE A 183 2.71 11.47 -6.31
N GLY A 184 3.85 12.07 -6.67
CA GLY A 184 5.20 11.59 -6.41
C GLY A 184 6.22 12.71 -6.61
N GLY A 185 7.51 12.41 -6.49
CA GLY A 185 8.60 13.38 -6.58
C GLY A 185 8.70 14.28 -5.34
N GLY A 186 8.37 13.74 -4.16
CA GLY A 186 8.34 14.51 -2.91
C GLY A 186 9.66 15.24 -2.65
N ILE A 187 9.57 16.50 -2.22
CA ILE A 187 10.74 17.32 -1.85
C ILE A 187 10.77 17.49 -0.34
N ASN A 188 11.92 17.25 0.27
CA ASN A 188 12.13 17.60 1.67
C ASN A 188 12.20 19.14 1.81
N ILE A 189 11.14 19.73 2.36
CA ILE A 189 11.01 21.18 2.48
C ILE A 189 11.55 21.73 3.81
N HIS A 190 11.75 20.89 4.83
CA HIS A 190 12.18 21.33 6.15
C HIS A 190 12.63 20.15 7.04
N PRO A 191 13.72 20.27 7.81
CA PRO A 191 14.10 19.27 8.81
C PRO A 191 13.07 19.17 9.94
N SER A 192 12.74 17.97 10.42
CA SER A 192 11.76 17.82 11.50
C SER A 192 12.43 17.66 12.86
N ARG A 193 11.83 18.22 13.92
CA ARG A 193 12.23 17.92 15.31
C ARG A 193 12.07 16.44 15.68
N LEU A 194 11.19 15.73 14.97
CA LEU A 194 11.07 14.27 15.11
C LEU A 194 12.35 13.58 14.63
N ALA A 195 12.92 14.01 13.52
CA ALA A 195 14.18 13.45 13.03
C ALA A 195 15.31 13.62 14.07
N GLU A 196 15.38 14.77 14.73
CA GLU A 196 16.30 15.00 15.86
C GLU A 196 16.00 14.05 17.03
N GLY A 197 14.74 13.98 17.47
CA GLY A 197 14.33 13.13 18.60
C GLY A 197 14.57 11.63 18.38
N TRP A 198 14.46 11.16 17.13
CA TRP A 198 14.74 9.77 16.74
C TRP A 198 16.20 9.53 16.37
N ASN A 199 17.07 10.55 16.45
CA ASN A 199 18.47 10.50 15.98
C ASN A 199 18.58 9.95 14.55
N MET A 200 17.68 10.39 13.67
CA MET A 200 17.65 9.92 12.29
C MET A 200 18.99 10.25 11.62
N PRO A 201 19.68 9.25 11.04
CA PRO A 201 20.89 9.52 10.30
C PRO A 201 20.49 10.28 9.04
N HIS A 202 20.94 11.51 8.90
CA HIS A 202 20.81 12.24 7.66
C HIS A 202 22.03 11.93 6.80
N ARG A 203 21.83 11.59 5.52
CA ARG A 203 22.94 11.65 4.57
C ARG A 203 23.45 13.08 4.57
N ASN A 204 24.67 13.27 5.06
CA ASN A 204 25.41 14.52 4.84
C ASN A 204 25.72 14.58 3.34
N ASP A 205 24.79 15.14 2.55
CA ASP A 205 25.08 15.54 1.17
C ASP A 205 25.99 16.77 1.20
N ARG A 206 27.24 16.58 1.64
CA ARG A 206 28.34 17.52 1.39
C ARG A 206 28.84 17.39 -0.06
N ARG A 207 27.92 17.36 -1.02
CA ARG A 207 28.21 17.36 -2.46
C ARG A 207 27.14 18.12 -3.25
N SER A 208 26.94 19.40 -2.94
CA SER A 208 26.38 20.38 -3.90
C SER A 208 26.35 21.79 -3.31
N MET A 209 27.53 22.33 -2.95
CA MET A 209 27.81 23.77 -2.93
C MET A 209 29.32 23.97 -3.11
N VAL A 210 29.79 23.73 -4.34
CA VAL A 210 30.99 24.37 -4.93
C VAL A 210 30.59 24.75 -6.35
#